data_AF-A0A7D5Z2Z8-F1
#
_entry.id   AF-A0A7D5Z2Z8-F1
#
_cell.length_a   1.000
_cell.length_b   1.000
_cell.length_c   1.000
_cell.angle_alpha   90.00
_cell.angle_beta   90.00
_cell.angle_gamma   90.00
#
_symmetry.space_group_name_H-M   'P 1'
#
loop_
_entity.id
_entity.type
_entity.pdbx_description
1 polymer ?
#
loop_
_entity_poly.entity_id
_entity_poly.type
_entity_poly.pdbx_seq_one_letter_code
_entity_poly.pdbx_strand_id
1 'polypeptide(L)'
;MDLCASPAFEAMRNTSPPRTGRRPLKSEKKKTAGELYDLEADPKEVHNLAGTLEYDSVVKQLREEVEKWQMETKDLVAAERWYFSAAIQGV
;
A
#
# COMPACT_ATOMS: atom_id res chain seq x y z
N MET A 1 12.35 4.51 11.27
CA MET A 1 12.44 5.96 10.95
C MET A 1 11.31 6.25 10.00
N ASP A 2 10.34 7.06 10.40
CA ASP A 2 9.16 7.35 9.59
C ASP A 2 9.50 8.40 8.53
N LEU A 3 9.10 8.20 7.27
CA LEU A 3 9.38 9.10 6.13
C LEU A 3 9.01 10.56 6.47
N CYS A 4 7.96 10.73 7.29
CA CYS A 4 7.40 11.97 7.77
C CYS A 4 8.32 12.80 8.69
N ALA A 5 9.36 12.21 9.28
CA ALA A 5 10.28 12.87 10.20
C ALA A 5 11.55 13.43 9.53
N SER A 6 11.69 13.29 8.21
CA SER A 6 12.88 13.74 7.49
C SER A 6 12.86 15.26 7.18
N PRO A 7 14.01 15.96 7.20
CA PRO A 7 14.08 17.37 6.81
C PRO A 7 13.61 17.65 5.38
N ALA A 8 13.79 16.69 4.46
CA ALA A 8 13.29 16.79 3.09
C ALA A 8 11.75 16.79 3.05
N PHE A 9 11.10 15.97 3.88
CA PHE A 9 9.66 15.96 4.00
C PHE A 9 9.14 17.25 4.65
N GLU A 10 9.87 17.81 5.61
CA GLU A 10 9.57 19.10 6.23
C GLU A 10 9.67 20.27 5.23
N ALA A 11 10.68 20.28 4.35
CA ALA A 11 10.76 21.26 3.28
C ALA A 11 9.56 21.13 2.31
N MET A 12 9.19 19.90 1.96
CA MET A 12 8.09 19.61 1.04
C MET A 12 6.72 20.06 1.56
N ARG A 13 6.40 19.84 2.84
CA ARG A 13 5.13 20.32 3.45
C ARG A 13 5.00 21.84 3.48
N ASN A 14 6.12 22.56 3.41
CA ASN A 14 6.14 24.03 3.42
C ASN A 14 6.05 24.63 2.00
N THR A 15 6.05 23.80 0.95
CA THR A 15 5.79 24.26 -0.43
C THR A 15 4.31 24.60 -0.64
N SER A 16 4.02 25.57 -1.52
CA SER A 16 2.65 25.99 -1.84
C SER A 16 2.33 25.78 -3.33
N PRO A 17 1.43 24.84 -3.70
CA PRO A 17 0.76 23.87 -2.83
C PRO A 17 1.71 22.72 -2.41
N PRO A 18 1.48 22.06 -1.27
CA PRO A 18 2.33 20.95 -0.81
C PRO A 18 2.14 19.70 -1.67
N ARG A 19 3.23 19.20 -2.27
CA ARG A 19 3.22 18.07 -3.21
C ARG A 19 4.38 17.12 -2.98
N THR A 20 4.11 15.82 -3.11
CA THR A 20 5.13 14.77 -3.18
C THR A 20 5.27 14.33 -4.64
N GLY A 21 6.31 14.83 -5.32
CA GLY A 21 6.44 14.65 -6.77
C GLY A 21 5.21 15.20 -7.51
N ARG A 22 4.48 14.34 -8.24
CA ARG A 22 3.26 14.73 -8.96
C ARG A 22 2.00 14.68 -8.10
N ARG A 23 2.04 13.99 -6.95
CA ARG A 23 0.89 13.77 -6.07
C ARG A 23 0.73 14.91 -5.05
N PRO A 24 -0.50 15.30 -4.69
CA PRO A 24 -0.71 16.26 -3.62
C PRO A 24 -0.41 15.60 -2.28
N LEU A 25 0.25 16.29 -1.34
CA LEU A 25 0.70 15.69 -0.07
C LEU A 25 -0.44 15.05 0.76
N LYS A 26 -1.69 15.48 0.55
CA LYS A 26 -2.88 14.90 1.17
C LYS A 26 -3.12 13.42 0.83
N SER A 27 -2.66 12.93 -0.33
CA SER A 27 -2.86 11.53 -0.73
C SER A 27 -2.00 10.58 0.12
N GLU A 28 -0.83 11.03 0.59
CA GLU A 28 0.05 10.24 1.47
C GLU A 28 -0.60 9.93 2.83
N LYS A 29 -1.55 10.76 3.30
CA LYS A 29 -2.19 10.59 4.62
C LYS A 29 -3.30 9.54 4.63
N LYS A 30 -3.81 9.12 3.47
CA LYS A 30 -4.87 8.11 3.35
C LYS A 30 -4.32 6.84 2.71
N LYS A 31 -3.34 6.21 3.36
CA LYS A 31 -2.96 4.85 3.00
C LYS A 31 -4.03 3.91 3.52
N THR A 32 -4.95 3.52 2.64
CA THR A 32 -5.81 2.35 2.85
C THR A 32 -4.91 1.12 3.00
N ALA A 33 -5.44 0.00 3.52
CA ALA A 33 -4.68 -1.23 3.74
C ALA A 33 -4.01 -1.84 2.48
N GLY A 34 -4.27 -1.30 1.28
CA GLY A 34 -3.60 -1.63 0.03
C GLY A 34 -3.63 -0.45 -0.97
N GLU A 35 -2.70 -0.45 -1.92
CA GLU A 35 -2.62 0.47 -3.05
C GLU A 35 -2.60 -0.36 -4.35
N LEU A 36 -3.40 0.02 -5.34
CA LEU A 36 -3.47 -0.64 -6.66
C LEU A 36 -3.33 0.42 -7.75
N TYR A 37 -2.44 0.18 -8.71
CA TYR A 37 -2.17 1.09 -9.81
C TYR A 37 -2.17 0.32 -11.13
N ASP A 38 -2.78 0.90 -12.17
CA ASP A 38 -2.63 0.44 -13.54
C ASP A 38 -1.40 1.11 -14.16
N LEU A 39 -0.35 0.33 -14.43
CA LEU A 39 0.91 0.86 -14.95
C LEU A 39 0.84 1.22 -16.45
N GLU A 40 -0.12 0.68 -17.20
CA GLU A 40 -0.30 1.02 -18.61
C GLU A 40 -1.00 2.38 -18.75
N ALA A 41 -2.09 2.57 -18.00
CA ALA A 41 -2.85 3.82 -17.99
C ALA A 41 -2.23 4.91 -17.09
N ASP A 42 -1.56 4.52 -16.00
CA ASP A 42 -0.94 5.42 -15.02
C ASP A 42 0.48 4.97 -14.63
N PRO A 43 1.46 5.11 -15.53
CA PRO A 43 2.86 4.76 -15.28
C PRO A 43 3.53 5.59 -14.17
N LYS A 44 2.82 6.56 -13.59
CA LYS A 44 3.31 7.45 -12.52
C LYS A 44 2.63 7.19 -11.18
N GLU A 45 1.76 6.18 -11.09
CA GLU A 45 1.15 5.71 -9.84
C GLU A 45 0.48 6.84 -9.04
N VAL A 46 -0.25 7.71 -9.76
CA VAL A 46 -0.93 8.87 -9.21
C VAL A 46 -2.34 8.52 -8.73
N HIS A 47 -3.01 7.60 -9.42
CA HIS A 47 -4.41 7.21 -9.22
C HIS A 47 -4.50 5.84 -8.57
N ASN A 48 -4.67 5.83 -7.25
CA ASN A 48 -4.88 4.58 -6.51
C ASN A 48 -6.30 4.06 -6.77
N LEU A 49 -6.39 2.86 -7.35
CA LEU A 49 -7.62 2.12 -7.66
C LEU A 49 -8.09 1.23 -6.50
N ALA A 50 -7.31 1.11 -5.43
CA ALA A 50 -7.70 0.31 -4.27
C ALA A 50 -8.90 0.95 -3.54
N GLY A 51 -9.90 0.13 -3.22
CA GLY A 51 -11.13 0.56 -2.52
C GLY A 51 -12.30 0.91 -3.46
N THR A 52 -12.14 0.72 -4.76
CA THR A 52 -13.27 0.75 -5.72
C THR A 52 -13.76 -0.67 -5.99
N LEU A 53 -15.08 -0.88 -5.89
CA LEU A 53 -15.73 -2.19 -6.06
C LEU A 53 -15.36 -2.91 -7.36
N GLU A 54 -15.09 -2.15 -8.44
CA GLU A 54 -14.71 -2.69 -9.75
C GLU A 54 -13.41 -3.49 -9.71
N TYR A 55 -12.48 -3.13 -8.83
CA TYR A 55 -11.14 -3.73 -8.76
C TYR A 55 -10.94 -4.63 -7.54
N ASP A 56 -11.97 -4.87 -6.72
CA ASP A 56 -11.84 -5.68 -5.50
C ASP A 56 -11.40 -7.12 -5.79
N SER A 57 -11.86 -7.72 -6.90
CA SER A 57 -11.43 -9.05 -7.33
C SER A 57 -9.95 -9.09 -7.69
N VAL A 58 -9.47 -8.07 -8.41
CA VAL A 58 -8.07 -7.92 -8.81
C VAL A 58 -7.18 -7.72 -7.58
N VAL A 59 -7.59 -6.86 -6.65
CA VAL A 59 -6.88 -6.65 -5.37
C VAL A 59 -6.78 -7.96 -4.59
N LYS A 60 -7.87 -8.74 -4.53
CA LYS A 60 -7.87 -10.03 -3.82
C LYS A 60 -6.91 -11.02 -4.47
N GLN A 61 -6.94 -11.15 -5.79
CA GLN A 61 -6.04 -12.04 -6.52
C GLN A 61 -4.57 -11.67 -6.29
N LEU A 62 -4.21 -10.40 -6.48
CA LEU A 62 -2.83 -9.95 -6.30
C LEU A 62 -2.35 -10.13 -4.86
N ARG A 63 -3.24 -9.94 -3.88
CA ARG A 63 -2.95 -10.23 -2.47
C ARG A 63 -2.64 -11.71 -2.25
N GLU A 64 -3.45 -12.62 -2.81
CA GLU A 64 -3.22 -14.06 -2.70
C GLU A 64 -1.87 -14.47 -3.34
N GLU A 65 -1.52 -13.89 -4.48
CA GLU A 65 -0.23 -14.13 -5.15
C GLU A 65 0.97 -13.65 -4.30
N VAL A 66 0.86 -12.47 -3.69
CA VAL A 66 1.90 -11.95 -2.77
C VAL A 66 2.01 -12.82 -1.52
N GLU A 67 0.89 -13.19 -0.90
CA GLU A 67 0.88 -14.03 0.29
C GLU A 67 1.49 -15.40 0.02
N LYS A 68 1.19 -16.00 -1.15
CA LYS A 68 1.83 -17.23 -1.61
C LYS A 68 3.35 -17.08 -1.71
N TRP A 69 3.82 -16.02 -2.37
CA TRP A 69 5.26 -15.76 -2.51
C TRP A 69 5.96 -15.53 -1.17
N GLN A 70 5.31 -14.83 -0.24
CA GLN A 70 5.83 -14.62 1.11
C GLN A 70 5.97 -15.94 1.88
N MET A 71 5.01 -16.87 1.74
CA MET A 71 5.13 -18.20 2.33
C MET A 71 6.27 -19.01 1.71
N GLU A 72 6.39 -19.00 0.38
CA GLU A 72 7.47 -19.69 -0.34
C GLU A 72 8.85 -19.18 0.07
N THR A 73 8.98 -17.88 0.31
CA THR A 73 10.24 -17.24 0.72
C THR A 73 10.47 -17.23 2.24
N LYS A 74 9.52 -17.78 3.03
CA LYS A 74 9.57 -17.83 4.50
C LYS A 74 9.70 -16.44 5.13
N ASP A 75 8.99 -15.46 4.59
CA ASP A 75 8.88 -14.12 5.19
C ASP A 75 8.20 -14.24 6.56
N LEU A 76 8.95 -13.89 7.61
CA LEU A 76 8.51 -14.01 9.01
C LEU A 76 7.29 -13.13 9.30
N VAL A 77 7.14 -12.00 8.60
CA VAL A 77 5.99 -11.09 8.76
C VAL A 77 4.71 -11.73 8.22
N ALA A 78 4.81 -12.53 7.16
CA ALA A 78 3.69 -13.31 6.68
C ALA A 78 3.32 -14.41 7.68
N ALA A 79 4.31 -15.15 8.19
CA ALA A 79 4.07 -16.22 9.16
C ALA A 79 3.26 -15.73 10.38
N GLU A 80 3.62 -14.58 10.98
CA GLU A 80 2.90 -14.00 12.12
C GLU A 80 1.45 -13.60 11.78
N ARG A 81 1.20 -13.05 10.58
CA ARG A 81 -0.16 -12.73 10.11
C ARG A 81 -1.03 -13.98 9.94
N TRP A 82 -0.46 -15.05 9.40
CA TRP A 82 -1.14 -16.33 9.24
C TRP A 82 -1.49 -16.98 10.58
N TYR A 83 -0.56 -16.97 11.54
CA TYR A 83 -0.83 -17.48 12.90
C TYR A 83 -1.97 -16.72 13.59
N PHE A 84 -2.01 -15.39 13.47
CA PHE A 84 -3.10 -14.58 14.01
C PHE A 84 -4.45 -14.85 13.31
N SER A 85 -4.44 -15.05 11.99
CA SER A 85 -5.65 -15.39 11.22
C SER A 85 -6.18 -16.78 11.57
N ALA A 86 -5.30 -17.78 11.70
CA ALA A 86 -5.67 -19.14 12.09
C ALA A 86 -6.21 -19.20 13.53
N ALA A 87 -5.59 -18.45 14.46
CA ALA A 87 -6.02 -18.38 15.85
C ALA A 87 -7.41 -17.74 16.03
N ILE A 88 -7.81 -16.81 15.14
CA ILE A 88 -9.16 -16.22 15.15
C ILE A 88 -10.20 -17.14 14.51
N GLN A 89 -9.80 -18.02 13.58
CA GLN A 89 -10.70 -18.95 12.89
C GLN A 89 -10.90 -20.30 13.62
N GLY A 90 -10.24 -20.51 14.77
CA GLY A 90 -10.52 -21.66 15.65
C GLY A 90 -10.20 -23.02 15.03
N VAL A 91 -9.04 -23.15 14.40
CA VAL A 91 -8.44 -24.45 14.01
C VAL A 91 -7.21 -24.70 14.86
#